data_AF-A0A2W5Y6J4-F1
#
_entry.id   AF-A0A2W5Y6J4-F1
#
_cell.length_a   1.000
_cell.length_b   1.000
_cell.length_c   1.000
_cell.angle_alpha   90.00
_cell.angle_beta   90.00
_cell.angle_gamma   90.00
#
_symmetry.space_group_name_H-M   'P 1'
#
loop_
_entity.id
_entity.type
_entity.pdbx_description
1 polymer ?
#
loop_
_entity_poly.entity_id
_entity_poly.type
_entity_poly.pdbx_seq_one_letter_code
_entity_poly.pdbx_strand_id
1 'polypeptide(L)'
;MKMLKELCTAALLGGLMLPAVARAEAIPGPAVGQPAPDFTATTLSGKSVRLADFRGKTLVLNFWATWCPPCRAETPDMIASYRTLRSSSVAFLGLDSTEQAPIIRAFVAAKGLPYPVAIDTEKKAVNAYDVRGIPTTFVIDANGIVRARFVDVISRPALAQFVSDAKAGRNGVIASAVQRKIDAALDSAALNFTGEHDAVFAQAKAALDAVNNADKLMGTADSDKGELVDYLRVRAEEAAVLDRAATAVGPVARSDDDRKLLYRMQGDLATDREQWPQAASAYSQSLALDPKDSDSLNGLAFAYYEQKDWANEIAAYQRLVALSPDFDTYVSIAKAYAQLKDYPNAIAANKMAVSLAEKSFNPTKNDSIVGAAYTWLYLGRTYAATGDRANARDAFANTLKYGQMFKPGSVDYAKYTEEAQEAEIALNLDQSGKTAVSLAPWTGPDLPGSVASTIKYRLVVASKPGAALKLRAAGLSKGWIASFCSDKVCSPMKYSVVIPSTGVKIIEFQLIRNENTAPARTSAQVVVTDGGGQATSSAVVASR
;
A
#
# COMPACT_ATOMS: atom_id res chain seq x y z
N MET A 1 9.69 35.02 -62.82
CA MET A 1 11.16 35.04 -62.61
C MET A 1 11.55 36.46 -62.29
N LYS A 2 12.22 36.79 -61.19
CA LYS A 2 12.47 36.14 -59.89
C LYS A 2 13.49 37.12 -59.29
N MET A 3 13.25 37.55 -58.05
CA MET A 3 14.25 37.96 -57.05
C MET A 3 15.61 38.44 -57.58
N LEU A 4 15.98 39.69 -57.30
CA LEU A 4 17.12 39.96 -56.42
C LEU A 4 17.29 41.46 -56.20
N LYS A 5 17.67 41.79 -54.96
CA LYS A 5 18.22 43.07 -54.45
C LYS A 5 17.20 44.15 -54.11
N GLU A 6 16.95 44.32 -52.82
CA GLU A 6 17.46 45.50 -52.12
C GLU A 6 17.56 45.22 -50.61
N LEU A 7 18.74 45.53 -50.08
CA LEU A 7 19.12 45.47 -48.67
C LEU A 7 18.70 46.77 -47.96
N CYS A 8 18.49 46.64 -46.65
CA CYS A 8 18.74 47.65 -45.62
C CYS A 8 17.88 48.93 -45.63
N THR A 9 16.85 48.96 -44.78
CA THR A 9 16.70 49.97 -43.72
C THR A 9 15.61 49.56 -42.74
N ALA A 10 15.95 49.35 -41.46
CA ALA A 10 15.18 49.73 -40.27
C ALA A 10 15.75 49.01 -39.04
N ALA A 11 16.69 49.68 -38.36
CA ALA A 11 17.01 49.42 -36.97
C ALA A 11 16.07 50.25 -36.06
N LEU A 12 15.92 49.79 -34.82
CA LEU A 12 15.31 50.42 -33.65
C LEU A 12 13.79 50.33 -33.47
N LEU A 13 13.37 49.23 -32.82
CA LEU A 13 12.59 49.26 -31.57
C LEU A 13 12.77 47.90 -30.88
N GLY A 14 13.90 47.76 -30.18
CA GLY A 14 14.19 46.63 -29.31
C GLY A 14 13.34 46.73 -28.04
N GLY A 15 12.11 46.22 -28.11
CA GLY A 15 11.33 45.86 -26.93
C GLY A 15 11.90 44.57 -26.36
N LEU A 16 12.45 44.66 -25.15
CA LEU A 16 12.98 43.56 -24.36
C LEU A 16 11.84 42.56 -24.06
N MET A 17 11.63 41.58 -24.92
CA MET A 17 10.85 40.39 -24.58
C MET A 17 11.73 39.54 -23.66
N LEU A 18 11.62 39.79 -22.36
CA LEU A 18 12.04 38.82 -21.34
C LEU A 18 11.32 37.50 -21.69
N PRO A 19 12.03 36.35 -21.76
CA PRO A 19 11.33 35.08 -21.79
C PRO A 19 10.50 35.03 -20.51
N ALA A 20 9.19 34.83 -20.66
CA ALA A 20 8.32 34.56 -19.53
C ALA A 20 8.93 33.36 -18.80
N VAL A 21 9.49 33.61 -17.62
CA VAL A 21 9.94 32.57 -16.71
C VAL A 21 8.70 31.71 -16.47
N ALA A 22 8.68 30.52 -17.08
CA ALA A 22 7.67 29.52 -16.80
C ALA A 22 7.75 29.27 -15.30
N ARG A 23 6.75 29.79 -14.59
CA ARG A 23 6.58 29.60 -13.16
C ARG A 23 6.44 28.09 -12.98
N ALA A 24 7.34 27.48 -12.21
CA ALA A 24 7.29 26.06 -11.88
C ALA A 24 5.83 25.69 -11.55
N GLU A 25 5.23 24.83 -12.36
CA GLU A 25 3.86 24.39 -12.11
C GLU A 25 3.86 23.65 -10.78
N ALA A 26 3.05 24.16 -9.84
CA ALA A 26 2.86 23.57 -8.53
C ALA A 26 2.33 22.14 -8.65
N ILE A 27 2.64 21.32 -7.63
CA ILE A 27 2.16 19.95 -7.41
C ILE A 27 0.70 19.82 -7.91
N PRO A 28 0.36 18.84 -8.77
CA PRO A 28 -0.99 18.75 -9.31
C PRO A 28 -1.96 18.35 -8.18
N GLY A 29 -3.04 19.14 -8.01
CA GLY A 29 -3.94 19.14 -6.86
C GLY A 29 -3.92 20.47 -6.10
N PRO A 30 -4.95 20.82 -5.31
CA PRO A 30 -4.99 22.11 -4.63
C PRO A 30 -3.95 22.16 -3.51
N ALA A 31 -2.97 23.05 -3.68
CA ALA A 31 -1.91 23.23 -2.70
C ALA A 31 -2.46 23.75 -1.36
N VAL A 32 -1.80 23.35 -0.26
CA VAL A 32 -2.10 23.91 1.06
C VAL A 32 -1.85 25.43 1.02
N GLY A 33 -2.79 26.19 1.56
CA GLY A 33 -2.83 27.66 1.48
C GLY A 33 -3.58 28.19 0.25
N GLN A 34 -4.01 27.35 -0.69
CA GLN A 34 -4.79 27.76 -1.86
C GLN A 34 -6.30 27.52 -1.69
N PRO A 35 -7.15 28.20 -2.47
CA PRO A 35 -8.58 27.92 -2.52
C PRO A 35 -8.86 26.46 -2.89
N ALA A 36 -9.77 25.83 -2.17
CA ALA A 36 -10.26 24.50 -2.48
C ALA A 36 -11.12 24.53 -3.77
N PRO A 37 -10.88 23.63 -4.74
CA PRO A 37 -11.66 23.53 -5.97
C PRO A 37 -13.13 23.27 -5.66
N ASP A 38 -14.02 23.91 -6.40
CA ASP A 38 -15.45 23.66 -6.20
C ASP A 38 -15.82 22.24 -6.67
N PHE A 39 -16.83 21.66 -6.04
CA PHE A 39 -17.35 20.36 -6.41
C PHE A 39 -18.86 20.28 -6.15
N THR A 40 -19.51 19.35 -6.84
CA THR A 40 -20.89 18.96 -6.57
C THR A 40 -20.95 17.45 -6.49
N ALA A 41 -21.60 16.92 -5.46
CA ALA A 41 -21.81 15.49 -5.25
C ALA A 41 -23.23 15.21 -4.75
N THR A 42 -23.66 13.95 -4.82
CA THR A 42 -24.99 13.53 -4.34
C THR A 42 -24.84 12.66 -3.10
N THR A 43 -25.43 13.07 -1.98
CA THR A 43 -25.42 12.29 -0.73
C THR A 43 -26.23 10.99 -0.86
N LEU A 44 -25.99 10.02 0.03
CA LEU A 44 -26.73 8.74 0.03
C LEU A 44 -28.24 8.87 0.27
N SER A 45 -28.69 10.01 0.81
CA SER A 45 -30.11 10.37 0.97
C SER A 45 -30.70 11.07 -0.26
N GLY A 46 -29.94 11.24 -1.34
CA GLY A 46 -30.37 11.90 -2.58
C GLY A 46 -30.25 13.42 -2.58
N LYS A 47 -29.70 14.04 -1.53
CA LYS A 47 -29.50 15.49 -1.47
C LYS A 47 -28.20 15.88 -2.19
N SER A 48 -28.26 16.90 -3.05
CA SER A 48 -27.08 17.54 -3.64
C SER A 48 -26.29 18.32 -2.58
N VAL A 49 -24.95 18.21 -2.63
CA VAL A 49 -24.02 18.93 -1.75
C VAL A 49 -22.89 19.55 -2.57
N ARG A 50 -22.49 20.76 -2.21
CA ARG A 50 -21.41 21.53 -2.84
C ARG A 50 -20.41 22.05 -1.82
N LEU A 51 -19.20 22.39 -2.25
CA LEU A 51 -18.20 23.00 -1.35
C LEU A 51 -18.74 24.28 -0.67
N ALA A 52 -19.50 25.09 -1.41
CA ALA A 52 -20.09 26.33 -0.92
C ALA A 52 -21.02 26.13 0.30
N ASP A 53 -21.64 24.95 0.44
CA ASP A 53 -22.54 24.64 1.56
C ASP A 53 -21.81 24.53 2.91
N PHE A 54 -20.48 24.48 2.88
CA PHE A 54 -19.60 24.41 4.05
C PHE A 54 -18.89 25.73 4.37
N ARG A 55 -19.13 26.81 3.62
CA ARG A 55 -18.58 28.13 3.96
C ARG A 55 -18.98 28.54 5.38
N GLY A 56 -18.04 29.19 6.08
CA GLY A 56 -18.18 29.49 7.51
C GLY A 56 -17.87 28.30 8.44
N LYS A 57 -17.51 27.13 7.91
CA LYS A 57 -17.13 25.94 8.70
C LYS A 57 -15.79 25.39 8.23
N THR A 58 -15.01 24.84 9.15
CA THR A 58 -13.90 23.97 8.80
C THR A 58 -14.45 22.64 8.29
N LEU A 59 -14.19 22.29 7.03
CA LEU A 59 -14.63 21.04 6.41
C LEU A 59 -13.52 19.99 6.44
N VAL A 60 -13.80 18.83 7.03
CA VAL A 60 -13.03 17.59 6.83
C VAL A 60 -13.66 16.85 5.66
N LEU A 61 -12.97 16.84 4.52
CA LEU A 61 -13.38 16.17 3.28
C LEU A 61 -12.53 14.91 3.10
N ASN A 62 -13.14 13.74 3.26
CA ASN A 62 -12.45 12.45 3.19
C ASN A 62 -12.88 11.67 1.94
N PHE A 63 -11.94 11.40 1.05
CA PHE A 63 -12.10 10.54 -0.12
C PHE A 63 -11.75 9.11 0.28
N TRP A 64 -12.67 8.17 0.06
CA TRP A 64 -12.53 6.79 0.55
C TRP A 64 -13.34 5.80 -0.30
N ALA A 65 -13.19 4.50 -0.01
CA ALA A 65 -14.04 3.44 -0.57
C ALA A 65 -14.19 2.28 0.41
N THR A 66 -15.27 1.50 0.28
CA THR A 66 -15.59 0.35 1.13
C THR A 66 -14.73 -0.88 0.86
N TRP A 67 -14.15 -1.00 -0.34
CA TRP A 67 -13.22 -2.07 -0.72
C TRP A 67 -11.77 -1.78 -0.32
N CYS A 68 -11.44 -0.51 -0.04
CA CYS A 68 -10.10 -0.02 0.28
C CYS A 68 -9.68 -0.44 1.70
N PRO A 69 -8.70 -1.35 1.87
CA PRO A 69 -8.27 -1.80 3.20
C PRO A 69 -7.80 -0.69 4.15
N PRO A 70 -6.95 0.29 3.74
CA PRO A 70 -6.57 1.38 4.63
C PRO A 70 -7.76 2.27 5.01
N CYS A 71 -8.67 2.58 4.07
CA CYS A 71 -9.89 3.34 4.36
C CYS A 71 -10.76 2.66 5.45
N ARG A 72 -10.84 1.33 5.43
CA ARG A 72 -11.56 0.55 6.45
C ARG A 72 -10.86 0.59 7.80
N ALA A 73 -9.53 0.60 7.82
CA ALA A 73 -8.73 0.73 9.03
C ALA A 73 -8.86 2.14 9.64
N GLU A 74 -8.99 3.20 8.82
CA GLU A 74 -9.21 4.59 9.25
C GLU A 74 -10.61 4.83 9.85
N THR A 75 -11.62 4.07 9.39
CA THR A 75 -13.04 4.30 9.71
C THR A 75 -13.33 4.48 11.23
N PRO A 76 -12.82 3.64 12.15
CA PRO A 76 -13.08 3.82 13.59
C PRO A 76 -12.56 5.15 14.13
N ASP A 77 -11.37 5.57 13.70
CA ASP A 77 -10.74 6.82 14.12
C ASP A 77 -11.45 8.03 13.51
N MET A 78 -11.92 7.94 12.26
CA MET A 78 -12.73 8.98 11.64
C MET A 78 -14.10 9.15 12.34
N ILE A 79 -14.76 8.05 12.72
CA ILE A 79 -16.01 8.08 13.51
C ILE A 79 -15.80 8.74 14.87
N ALA A 80 -14.73 8.36 15.57
CA ALA A 80 -14.38 8.92 16.86
C ALA A 80 -14.02 10.42 16.73
N SER A 81 -13.26 10.80 15.71
CA SER A 81 -12.92 12.19 15.43
C SER A 81 -14.15 13.03 15.09
N TYR A 82 -15.11 12.49 14.33
CA TYR A 82 -16.39 13.15 14.12
C TYR A 82 -17.10 13.44 15.44
N ARG A 83 -17.20 12.44 16.32
CA ARG A 83 -17.90 12.58 17.61
C ARG A 83 -17.29 13.64 18.51
N THR A 84 -15.97 13.87 18.43
CA THR A 84 -15.26 14.84 19.28
C THR A 84 -15.11 16.21 18.64
N LEU A 85 -14.89 16.29 17.32
CA LEU A 85 -14.58 17.53 16.62
C LEU A 85 -15.81 18.22 16.01
N ARG A 86 -16.88 17.47 15.73
CA ARG A 86 -18.08 18.03 15.12
C ARG A 86 -18.71 19.08 16.04
N SER A 87 -18.92 20.26 15.48
CA SER A 87 -19.51 21.42 16.17
C SER A 87 -20.20 22.33 15.14
N SER A 88 -20.86 23.41 15.56
CA SER A 88 -21.44 24.37 14.61
C SER A 88 -20.41 24.91 13.60
N SER A 89 -19.12 24.94 13.94
CA SER A 89 -18.02 25.45 13.11
C SER A 89 -17.17 24.39 12.40
N VAL A 90 -17.43 23.09 12.58
CA VAL A 90 -16.63 22.01 11.94
C VAL A 90 -17.58 21.02 11.29
N ALA A 91 -17.40 20.67 10.02
CA ALA A 91 -18.22 19.72 9.26
C ALA A 91 -17.37 18.57 8.71
N PHE A 92 -18.01 17.43 8.43
CA PHE A 92 -17.39 16.26 7.83
C PHE A 92 -18.19 15.86 6.59
N LEU A 93 -17.49 15.43 5.55
CA LEU A 93 -18.07 14.83 4.34
C LEU A 93 -17.17 13.68 3.88
N GLY A 94 -17.73 12.48 3.84
CA GLY A 94 -17.11 11.35 3.13
C GLY A 94 -17.53 11.37 1.67
N LEU A 95 -16.60 11.11 0.75
CA LEU A 95 -16.86 11.13 -0.70
C LEU A 95 -16.27 9.89 -1.36
N ASP A 96 -17.12 9.14 -2.05
CA ASP A 96 -16.74 7.95 -2.82
C ASP A 96 -16.95 8.22 -4.32
N SER A 97 -15.98 7.87 -5.16
CA SER A 97 -16.03 8.06 -6.62
C SER A 97 -15.93 6.73 -7.40
N THR A 98 -15.96 5.59 -6.70
CA THR A 98 -15.68 4.27 -7.26
C THR A 98 -16.84 3.29 -7.12
N GLU A 99 -17.76 3.53 -6.19
CA GLU A 99 -18.82 2.59 -5.82
C GLU A 99 -20.23 3.15 -6.02
N GLN A 100 -21.19 2.23 -6.14
CA GLN A 100 -22.60 2.55 -6.26
C GLN A 100 -23.26 2.67 -4.89
N ALA A 101 -24.31 3.50 -4.81
CA ALA A 101 -25.01 3.82 -3.56
C ALA A 101 -25.45 2.63 -2.70
N PRO A 102 -25.92 1.49 -3.24
CA PRO A 102 -26.27 0.33 -2.42
C PRO A 102 -25.10 -0.23 -1.60
N ILE A 103 -23.89 -0.28 -2.18
CA ILE A 103 -22.69 -0.83 -1.54
C ILE A 103 -22.26 0.09 -0.38
N ILE A 104 -22.22 1.40 -0.65
CA ILE A 104 -21.84 2.41 0.33
C ILE A 104 -22.87 2.49 1.46
N ARG A 105 -24.18 2.43 1.16
CA ARG A 105 -25.25 2.38 2.17
C ARG A 105 -25.11 1.20 3.12
N ALA A 106 -24.80 0.02 2.59
CA ALA A 106 -24.58 -1.17 3.41
C ALA A 106 -23.38 -0.99 4.36
N PHE A 107 -22.28 -0.39 3.88
CA PHE A 107 -21.12 -0.12 4.72
C PHE A 107 -21.39 0.95 5.79
N VAL A 108 -22.02 2.06 5.41
CA VAL A 108 -22.41 3.16 6.32
C VAL A 108 -23.30 2.65 7.44
N ALA A 109 -24.30 1.83 7.12
CA ALA A 109 -25.18 1.20 8.10
C ALA A 109 -24.42 0.22 9.01
N ALA A 110 -23.57 -0.64 8.44
CA ALA A 110 -22.83 -1.65 9.20
C ALA A 110 -21.76 -1.06 10.15
N LYS A 111 -21.12 0.05 9.76
CA LYS A 111 -20.07 0.71 10.56
C LYS A 111 -20.60 1.88 11.38
N GLY A 112 -21.85 2.30 11.16
CA GLY A 112 -22.48 3.40 11.88
C GLY A 112 -21.79 4.74 11.62
N LEU A 113 -21.46 5.04 10.35
CA LEU A 113 -20.82 6.31 9.98
C LEU A 113 -21.77 7.47 10.31
N PRO A 114 -21.39 8.39 11.23
CA PRO A 114 -22.30 9.39 11.76
C PRO A 114 -22.34 10.69 10.95
N TYR A 115 -21.57 10.78 9.86
CA TYR A 115 -21.44 11.97 9.01
C TYR A 115 -22.01 11.72 7.60
N PRO A 116 -22.39 12.78 6.87
CA PRO A 116 -22.83 12.67 5.49
C PRO A 116 -21.79 12.00 4.59
N VAL A 117 -22.27 11.08 3.76
CA VAL A 117 -21.49 10.45 2.69
C VAL A 117 -22.13 10.79 1.35
N ALA A 118 -21.31 11.19 0.38
CA ALA A 118 -21.71 11.52 -0.98
C ALA A 118 -20.96 10.68 -2.02
N ILE A 119 -21.59 10.58 -3.19
CA ILE A 119 -21.06 9.86 -4.35
C ILE A 119 -20.73 10.90 -5.41
N ASP A 120 -19.49 10.86 -5.88
CA ASP A 120 -18.97 11.63 -7.02
C ASP A 120 -19.03 10.77 -8.27
N THR A 121 -20.24 10.57 -8.79
CA THR A 121 -20.51 9.68 -9.92
C THR A 121 -19.79 10.11 -11.20
N GLU A 122 -19.56 11.41 -11.38
CA GLU A 122 -18.88 11.98 -12.55
C GLU A 122 -17.37 12.14 -12.36
N LYS A 123 -16.83 11.73 -11.21
CA LYS A 123 -15.42 11.88 -10.83
C LYS A 123 -14.93 13.34 -10.88
N LYS A 124 -15.83 14.31 -10.74
CA LYS A 124 -15.48 15.73 -10.82
C LYS A 124 -14.69 16.17 -9.60
N ALA A 125 -15.10 15.75 -8.41
CA ALA A 125 -14.42 16.09 -7.17
C ALA A 125 -13.07 15.37 -7.07
N VAL A 126 -13.03 14.06 -7.35
CA VAL A 126 -11.79 13.27 -7.29
C VAL A 126 -10.74 13.79 -8.28
N ASN A 127 -11.14 14.22 -9.48
CA ASN A 127 -10.23 14.81 -10.47
C ASN A 127 -9.81 16.24 -10.10
N ALA A 128 -10.75 17.10 -9.66
CA ALA A 128 -10.43 18.49 -9.30
C ALA A 128 -9.48 18.59 -8.10
N TYR A 129 -9.58 17.63 -7.16
CA TYR A 129 -8.70 17.53 -6.01
C TYR A 129 -7.44 16.68 -6.26
N ASP A 130 -7.25 16.18 -7.50
CA ASP A 130 -6.19 15.25 -7.92
C ASP A 130 -5.95 14.11 -6.91
N VAL A 131 -7.03 13.40 -6.58
CA VAL A 131 -6.99 12.27 -5.65
C VAL A 131 -6.59 11.01 -6.41
N ARG A 132 -5.30 10.67 -6.33
CA ARG A 132 -4.71 9.47 -6.97
C ARG A 132 -4.63 8.25 -6.06
N GLY A 133 -4.79 8.45 -4.75
CA GLY A 133 -4.80 7.39 -3.73
C GLY A 133 -5.90 7.63 -2.69
N ILE A 134 -6.43 6.55 -2.12
CA ILE A 134 -7.42 6.61 -1.03
C ILE A 134 -6.95 5.75 0.16
N PRO A 135 -7.24 6.16 1.42
CA PRO A 135 -8.00 7.35 1.78
C PRO A 135 -7.21 8.65 1.59
N THR A 136 -7.91 9.73 1.22
CA THR A 136 -7.33 11.09 1.19
C THR A 136 -8.24 12.04 1.96
N THR A 137 -7.73 12.68 2.99
CA THR A 137 -8.42 13.68 3.80
C THR A 137 -7.89 15.08 3.53
N PHE A 138 -8.76 16.01 3.16
CA PHE A 138 -8.50 17.44 3.14
C PHE A 138 -9.16 18.11 4.35
N VAL A 139 -8.48 19.08 4.96
CA VAL A 139 -9.07 19.99 5.93
C VAL A 139 -9.09 21.40 5.34
N ILE A 140 -10.29 21.91 5.12
CA ILE A 140 -10.55 23.19 4.45
C ILE A 140 -11.10 24.16 5.49
N ASP A 141 -10.59 25.38 5.56
CA ASP A 141 -11.09 26.36 6.53
C ASP A 141 -12.44 27.00 6.15
N ALA A 142 -12.94 27.85 7.04
CA ALA A 142 -14.21 28.55 6.86
C ALA A 142 -14.26 29.46 5.61
N ASN A 143 -13.11 29.90 5.10
CA ASN A 143 -12.99 30.74 3.90
C ASN A 143 -12.87 29.90 2.62
N GLY A 144 -12.78 28.58 2.74
CA GLY A 144 -12.58 27.68 1.61
C GLY A 144 -11.13 27.50 1.21
N ILE A 145 -10.17 27.80 2.08
CA ILE A 145 -8.74 27.57 1.83
C ILE A 145 -8.36 26.17 2.33
N VAL A 146 -7.65 25.40 1.52
CA VAL A 146 -7.08 24.10 1.92
C VAL A 146 -6.01 24.36 2.98
N ARG A 147 -6.21 23.87 4.20
CA ARG A 147 -5.25 24.02 5.30
C ARG A 147 -4.47 22.75 5.59
N ALA A 148 -4.98 21.60 5.19
CA ALA A 148 -4.25 20.34 5.19
C ALA A 148 -4.73 19.42 4.05
N ARG A 149 -3.82 18.59 3.54
CA ARG A 149 -4.06 17.44 2.65
C ARG A 149 -3.29 16.27 3.23
N PHE A 150 -3.94 15.12 3.39
CA PHE A 150 -3.38 13.92 4.01
C PHE A 150 -3.84 12.69 3.22
N VAL A 151 -2.92 11.84 2.75
CA VAL A 151 -3.19 10.75 1.79
C VAL A 151 -2.78 9.40 2.39
N ASP A 152 -3.51 8.91 3.40
CA ASP A 152 -3.57 7.54 3.95
C ASP A 152 -4.41 7.61 5.25
N VAL A 153 -4.39 6.56 6.08
CA VAL A 153 -5.07 6.45 7.38
C VAL A 153 -4.68 7.58 8.32
N ILE A 154 -5.58 8.52 8.56
CA ILE A 154 -5.36 9.61 9.50
C ILE A 154 -5.70 9.20 10.94
N SER A 155 -4.76 9.42 11.87
CA SER A 155 -5.00 9.21 13.29
C SER A 155 -5.82 10.34 13.92
N ARG A 156 -6.52 10.05 15.02
CA ARG A 156 -7.33 11.05 15.75
C ARG A 156 -6.54 12.29 16.18
N PRO A 157 -5.31 12.18 16.75
CA PRO A 157 -4.54 13.36 17.14
C PRO A 157 -4.13 14.21 15.94
N ALA A 158 -3.75 13.59 14.83
CA ALA A 158 -3.39 14.26 13.59
C ALA A 158 -4.57 15.08 13.03
N LEU A 159 -5.74 14.45 12.89
CA LEU A 159 -6.93 15.13 12.39
C LEU A 159 -7.40 16.26 13.33
N ALA A 160 -7.35 16.05 14.65
CA ALA A 160 -7.68 17.09 15.62
C ALA A 160 -6.75 18.31 15.50
N GLN A 161 -5.45 18.08 15.28
CA GLN A 161 -4.48 19.15 15.07
C GLN A 161 -4.77 19.92 13.78
N PHE A 162 -5.02 19.23 12.65
CA PHE A 162 -5.37 19.89 11.40
C PHE A 162 -6.65 20.73 11.49
N VAL A 163 -7.68 20.23 12.18
CA VAL A 163 -8.91 21.00 12.41
C VAL A 163 -8.63 22.22 13.29
N SER A 164 -7.80 22.09 14.32
CA SER A 164 -7.38 23.21 15.18
C SER A 164 -6.62 24.28 14.39
N ASP A 165 -5.66 23.88 13.55
CA ASP A 165 -4.90 24.78 12.69
C ASP A 165 -5.78 25.47 11.67
N ALA A 166 -6.68 24.73 11.01
CA ALA A 166 -7.59 25.30 10.04
C ALA A 166 -8.55 26.33 10.67
N LYS A 167 -9.03 26.08 11.90
CA LYS A 167 -9.84 27.06 12.65
C LYS A 167 -9.05 28.32 13.00
N ALA A 168 -7.74 28.21 13.17
CA ALA A 168 -6.85 29.34 13.43
C ALA A 168 -6.29 29.98 12.14
N GLY A 169 -6.71 29.53 10.96
CA GLY A 169 -6.17 30.00 9.68
C GLY A 169 -4.71 29.61 9.42
N ARG A 170 -4.18 28.65 10.19
CA ARG A 170 -2.83 28.10 10.00
C ARG A 170 -2.86 26.94 9.02
N ASN A 171 -1.77 26.76 8.29
CA ASN A 171 -1.57 25.58 7.47
C ASN A 171 -1.10 24.43 8.39
N GLY A 172 -1.90 23.38 8.46
CA GLY A 172 -1.66 22.18 9.26
C GLY A 172 -0.64 21.29 8.56
N VAL A 173 0.64 21.56 8.77
CA VAL A 173 1.72 20.64 8.40
C VAL A 173 2.00 19.78 9.64
N ILE A 174 1.79 18.47 9.58
CA ILE A 174 2.40 17.56 10.57
C ILE A 174 3.88 17.56 10.24
N ALA A 175 4.62 18.48 10.84
CA ALA A 175 6.06 18.35 10.87
C ALA A 175 6.38 17.36 12.00
N SER A 176 6.35 16.06 11.71
CA SER A 176 6.96 15.05 12.58
C SER A 176 8.46 15.38 12.76
N ALA A 177 9.12 14.81 13.77
CA ALA A 177 10.58 15.01 13.91
C ALA A 177 11.34 14.45 12.68
N VAL A 178 10.75 13.45 12.02
CA VAL A 178 11.20 12.90 10.74
C VAL A 178 10.99 13.92 9.62
N GLN A 179 9.79 14.49 9.50
CA GLN A 179 9.50 15.49 8.47
C GLN A 179 10.39 16.73 8.59
N ARG A 180 10.69 17.21 9.80
CA ARG A 180 11.66 18.32 9.96
C ARG A 180 13.07 17.98 9.48
N LYS A 181 13.49 16.72 9.61
CA LYS A 181 14.81 16.29 9.11
C LYS A 181 14.80 16.17 7.59
N ILE A 182 13.71 15.67 7.02
CA ILE A 182 13.55 15.56 5.56
C ILE A 182 13.39 16.95 4.95
N ASP A 183 12.52 17.82 5.48
CA ASP A 183 12.37 19.21 5.05
C ASP A 183 13.70 19.98 5.13
N ALA A 184 14.48 19.79 6.20
CA ALA A 184 15.80 20.42 6.31
C ALA A 184 16.80 19.88 5.29
N ALA A 185 16.70 18.60 4.90
CA ALA A 185 17.57 17.99 3.90
C ALA A 185 17.13 18.31 2.45
N LEU A 186 15.83 18.50 2.23
CA LEU A 186 15.19 18.82 0.95
C LEU A 186 14.85 20.30 0.81
N ASP A 187 15.26 21.17 1.76
CA ASP A 187 14.97 22.61 1.72
C ASP A 187 15.60 23.22 0.48
N SER A 188 14.74 23.36 -0.51
CA SER A 188 15.11 23.81 -1.84
C SER A 188 15.54 25.29 -1.87
N ALA A 189 15.31 26.05 -0.80
CA ALA A 189 15.84 27.41 -0.60
C ALA A 189 17.28 27.40 -0.05
N ALA A 190 17.68 26.36 0.68
CA ALA A 190 19.06 26.13 1.12
C ALA A 190 19.92 25.50 0.00
N LEU A 191 19.30 24.71 -0.89
CA LEU A 191 19.92 24.15 -2.10
C LEU A 191 20.02 25.21 -3.22
N ASN A 192 21.03 26.06 -3.12
CA ASN A 192 21.34 27.06 -4.12
C ASN A 192 22.36 26.53 -5.14
N PHE A 193 21.87 25.83 -6.17
CA PHE A 193 22.64 25.25 -7.30
C PHE A 193 23.29 26.31 -8.20
N THR A 194 24.15 27.14 -7.62
CA THR A 194 24.87 28.24 -8.27
C THR A 194 26.33 28.23 -7.84
N GLY A 195 27.21 28.73 -8.70
CA GLY A 195 28.65 28.78 -8.44
C GLY A 195 29.46 27.98 -9.47
N GLU A 196 30.72 27.73 -9.14
CA GLU A 196 31.64 26.95 -9.95
C GLU A 196 31.22 25.47 -10.01
N HIS A 197 31.73 24.77 -11.02
CA HIS A 197 31.48 23.34 -11.29
C HIS A 197 31.37 22.48 -10.02
N ASP A 198 32.42 22.46 -9.20
CA ASP A 198 32.52 21.57 -8.03
C ASP A 198 31.46 21.86 -6.96
N ALA A 199 31.03 23.11 -6.83
CA ALA A 199 30.01 23.51 -5.85
C ALA A 199 28.62 23.00 -6.27
N VAL A 200 28.28 23.09 -7.56
CA VAL A 200 27.01 22.60 -8.09
C VAL A 200 26.91 21.08 -7.93
N PHE A 201 27.99 20.35 -8.23
CA PHE A 201 28.02 18.90 -8.07
C PHE A 201 27.97 18.44 -6.62
N ALA A 202 28.67 19.11 -5.71
CA ALA A 202 28.62 18.79 -4.29
C ALA A 202 27.18 18.93 -3.74
N GLN A 203 26.47 19.97 -4.14
CA GLN A 203 25.08 20.20 -3.73
C GLN A 203 24.10 19.19 -4.37
N ALA A 204 24.27 18.88 -5.66
CA ALA A 204 23.44 17.89 -6.35
C ALA A 204 23.61 16.48 -5.74
N LYS A 205 24.85 16.12 -5.39
CA LYS A 205 25.13 14.87 -4.69
C LYS A 205 24.50 14.83 -3.30
N ALA A 206 24.62 15.90 -2.52
CA ALA A 206 23.98 15.99 -1.21
C ALA A 206 22.46 15.84 -1.28
N ALA A 207 21.84 16.43 -2.31
CA ALA A 207 20.41 16.28 -2.56
C ALA A 207 20.03 14.83 -2.93
N LEU A 208 20.78 14.20 -3.83
CA LEU A 208 20.56 12.79 -4.19
C LEU A 208 20.76 11.85 -2.98
N ASP A 209 21.78 12.09 -2.16
CA ASP A 209 22.03 11.33 -0.94
C ASP A 209 20.90 11.51 0.09
N ALA A 210 20.30 12.70 0.19
CA ALA A 210 19.15 12.96 1.05
C ALA A 210 17.92 12.15 0.59
N VAL A 211 17.64 12.15 -0.71
CA VAL A 211 16.55 11.38 -1.34
C VAL A 211 16.73 9.88 -1.09
N ASN A 212 17.89 9.32 -1.43
CA ASN A 212 18.16 7.87 -1.28
C ASN A 212 18.08 7.37 0.17
N ASN A 213 18.23 8.27 1.15
CA ASN A 213 18.19 7.93 2.56
C ASN A 213 16.90 8.37 3.26
N ALA A 214 15.93 8.95 2.55
CA ALA A 214 14.68 9.40 3.13
C ALA A 214 13.90 8.25 3.80
N ASP A 215 13.87 7.07 3.17
CA ASP A 215 13.26 5.87 3.74
C ASP A 215 13.92 5.42 5.06
N LYS A 216 15.24 5.62 5.21
CA LYS A 216 15.97 5.31 6.45
C LYS A 216 15.71 6.34 7.56
N LEU A 217 15.36 7.57 7.18
CA LEU A 217 14.97 8.63 8.13
C LEU A 217 13.58 8.39 8.72
N MET A 218 12.71 7.64 8.02
CA MET A 218 11.40 7.22 8.50
C MET A 218 11.47 6.10 9.56
N GLY A 219 12.43 5.18 9.45
CA GLY A 219 12.63 4.09 10.43
C GLY A 219 11.54 3.00 10.37
N THR A 220 11.92 1.74 10.64
CA THR A 220 10.99 0.59 10.57
C THR A 220 10.07 0.45 11.81
N ALA A 221 10.32 1.21 12.87
CA ALA A 221 9.60 1.11 14.14
C ALA A 221 8.32 1.94 14.22
N ASP A 222 8.15 2.95 13.35
CA ASP A 222 7.01 3.86 13.37
C ASP A 222 6.00 3.62 12.22
N SER A 223 6.26 2.64 11.35
CA SER A 223 5.33 2.18 10.30
C SER A 223 3.97 1.68 10.84
N ASP A 224 3.93 1.25 12.11
CA ASP A 224 2.70 0.89 12.83
C ASP A 224 1.82 2.11 13.23
N LYS A 225 2.27 3.36 13.00
CA LYS A 225 1.61 4.60 13.46
C LYS A 225 0.94 5.45 12.37
N GLY A 226 0.84 4.97 11.12
CA GLY A 226 0.14 5.68 10.04
C GLY A 226 1.02 6.67 9.25
N GLU A 227 2.30 6.36 9.09
CA GLU A 227 3.32 7.24 8.47
C GLU A 227 3.47 7.07 6.94
N LEU A 228 2.68 6.21 6.31
CA LEU A 228 2.80 5.91 4.88
C LEU A 228 2.34 7.08 3.96
N VAL A 229 1.69 8.13 4.50
CA VAL A 229 1.45 9.43 3.80
C VAL A 229 2.70 10.27 3.62
N ASP A 230 3.60 10.25 4.61
CA ASP A 230 4.82 11.05 4.55
C ASP A 230 5.62 10.60 3.33
N TYR A 231 5.63 9.31 3.00
CA TYR A 231 6.25 8.77 1.80
C TYR A 231 5.81 9.47 0.50
N LEU A 232 4.52 9.59 0.16
CA LEU A 232 4.11 10.17 -1.13
C LEU A 232 4.37 11.68 -1.26
N ARG A 233 4.28 12.46 -0.16
CA ARG A 233 4.68 13.88 -0.16
C ARG A 233 6.19 13.98 -0.33
N VAL A 234 6.93 13.18 0.43
CA VAL A 234 8.39 13.11 0.37
C VAL A 234 8.83 12.74 -1.05
N ARG A 235 8.26 11.70 -1.68
CA ARG A 235 8.51 11.36 -3.10
C ARG A 235 8.26 12.54 -4.05
N ALA A 236 7.22 13.33 -3.83
CA ALA A 236 6.94 14.50 -4.68
C ALA A 236 7.95 15.65 -4.48
N GLU A 237 8.38 15.90 -3.25
CA GLU A 237 9.41 16.88 -2.91
C GLU A 237 10.80 16.42 -3.40
N GLU A 238 11.09 15.13 -3.28
CA GLU A 238 12.27 14.46 -3.83
C GLU A 238 12.32 14.61 -5.35
N ALA A 239 11.24 14.30 -6.06
CA ALA A 239 11.18 14.45 -7.51
C ALA A 239 11.44 15.90 -7.96
N ALA A 240 10.89 16.89 -7.25
CA ALA A 240 11.11 18.30 -7.54
C ALA A 240 12.56 18.74 -7.29
N VAL A 241 13.17 18.25 -6.21
CA VAL A 241 14.58 18.53 -5.89
C VAL A 241 15.51 17.84 -6.91
N LEU A 242 15.24 16.59 -7.27
CA LEU A 242 15.98 15.84 -8.28
C LEU A 242 15.89 16.49 -9.66
N ASP A 243 14.71 16.94 -10.08
CA ASP A 243 14.50 17.64 -11.36
C ASP A 243 15.31 18.96 -11.43
N ARG A 244 15.28 19.76 -10.34
CA ARG A 244 16.10 20.97 -10.22
C ARG A 244 17.60 20.67 -10.27
N ALA A 245 18.04 19.67 -9.51
CA ALA A 245 19.43 19.30 -9.42
C ALA A 245 19.95 18.73 -10.75
N ALA A 246 19.18 17.87 -11.44
CA ALA A 246 19.53 17.35 -12.76
C ALA A 246 19.62 18.47 -13.81
N THR A 247 18.68 19.43 -13.77
CA THR A 247 18.70 20.61 -14.63
C THR A 247 19.94 21.48 -14.40
N ALA A 248 20.35 21.67 -13.14
CA ALA A 248 21.54 22.45 -12.80
C ALA A 248 22.85 21.74 -13.20
N VAL A 249 22.90 20.42 -13.05
CA VAL A 249 24.07 19.59 -13.39
C VAL A 249 24.28 19.49 -14.91
N GLY A 250 23.20 19.40 -15.70
CA GLY A 250 23.25 19.16 -17.15
C GLY A 250 24.25 20.03 -17.93
N PRO A 251 24.24 21.37 -17.80
CA PRO A 251 25.15 22.25 -18.53
C PRO A 251 26.62 22.19 -18.09
N VAL A 252 26.90 21.71 -16.87
CA VAL A 252 28.24 21.71 -16.28
C VAL A 252 28.90 20.33 -16.27
N ALA A 253 28.17 19.24 -16.55
CA ALA A 253 28.71 17.88 -16.55
C ALA A 253 29.74 17.64 -17.67
N ARG A 254 31.02 17.48 -17.29
CA ARG A 254 32.14 17.34 -18.25
C ARG A 254 32.92 16.04 -18.12
N SER A 255 33.02 15.49 -16.90
CA SER A 255 33.69 14.22 -16.62
C SER A 255 32.77 13.00 -16.77
N ASP A 256 33.34 11.79 -16.76
CA ASP A 256 32.54 10.55 -16.72
C ASP A 256 31.77 10.43 -15.40
N ASP A 257 32.36 10.83 -14.27
CA ASP A 257 31.69 10.83 -12.98
C ASP A 257 30.52 11.82 -12.92
N ASP A 258 30.67 12.97 -13.58
CA ASP A 258 29.61 13.98 -13.68
C ASP A 258 28.41 13.45 -14.48
N ARG A 259 28.70 12.85 -15.64
CA ARG A 259 27.68 12.26 -16.53
C ARG A 259 26.99 11.08 -15.86
N LYS A 260 27.74 10.25 -15.12
CA LYS A 260 27.18 9.15 -14.33
C LYS A 260 26.14 9.65 -13.33
N LEU A 261 26.48 10.67 -12.54
CA LEU A 261 25.53 11.26 -11.58
C LEU A 261 24.28 11.82 -12.28
N LEU A 262 24.47 12.57 -13.39
CA LEU A 262 23.37 13.12 -14.17
C LEU A 262 22.41 12.05 -14.70
N TYR A 263 22.95 11.00 -15.33
CA TYR A 263 22.15 9.93 -15.90
C TYR A 263 21.39 9.14 -14.84
N ARG A 264 22.00 8.92 -13.68
CA ARG A 264 21.31 8.31 -12.54
C ARG A 264 20.12 9.15 -12.09
N MET A 265 20.31 10.46 -11.86
CA MET A 265 19.23 11.36 -11.44
C MET A 265 18.10 11.43 -12.48
N GLN A 266 18.43 11.40 -13.77
CA GLN A 266 17.45 11.33 -14.84
C GLN A 266 16.66 10.01 -14.83
N GLY A 267 17.34 8.89 -14.51
CA GLY A 267 16.70 7.59 -14.31
C GLY A 267 15.72 7.59 -13.14
N ASP A 268 16.14 8.13 -11.98
CA ASP A 268 15.31 8.24 -10.78
C ASP A 268 14.07 9.12 -11.03
N LEU A 269 14.26 10.27 -11.69
CA LEU A 269 13.17 11.18 -12.07
C LEU A 269 12.19 10.54 -13.06
N ALA A 270 12.70 9.81 -14.05
CA ALA A 270 11.85 9.09 -15.00
C ALA A 270 11.06 7.97 -14.32
N THR A 271 11.66 7.29 -13.33
CA THR A 271 11.00 6.27 -12.48
C THR A 271 9.83 6.90 -11.71
N ASP A 272 10.03 8.05 -11.07
CA ASP A 272 8.96 8.78 -10.36
C ASP A 272 7.81 9.23 -11.27
N ARG A 273 8.10 9.45 -12.55
CA ARG A 273 7.12 9.81 -13.58
C ARG A 273 6.50 8.58 -14.25
N GLU A 274 6.84 7.38 -13.81
CA GLU A 274 6.44 6.09 -14.41
C GLU A 274 6.82 5.98 -15.90
N GLN A 275 7.89 6.67 -16.30
CA GLN A 275 8.42 6.69 -17.66
C GLN A 275 9.45 5.55 -17.85
N TRP A 276 9.00 4.31 -17.68
CA TRP A 276 9.87 3.13 -17.55
C TRP A 276 10.92 2.95 -18.67
N PRO A 277 10.61 3.15 -19.97
CA PRO A 277 11.63 3.05 -21.03
C PRO A 277 12.70 4.15 -20.93
N GLN A 278 12.31 5.36 -20.51
CA GLN A 278 13.25 6.48 -20.33
C GLN A 278 14.12 6.24 -19.11
N ALA A 279 13.55 5.73 -18.02
CA ALA A 279 14.29 5.31 -16.83
C ALA A 279 15.33 4.24 -17.17
N ALA A 280 14.93 3.17 -17.85
CA ALA A 280 15.83 2.10 -18.28
C ALA A 280 16.97 2.62 -19.18
N SER A 281 16.67 3.53 -20.10
CA SER A 281 17.67 4.17 -20.95
C SER A 281 18.69 4.99 -20.15
N ALA A 282 18.21 5.83 -19.22
CA ALA A 282 19.08 6.69 -18.41
C ALA A 282 19.98 5.86 -17.46
N TYR A 283 19.42 4.87 -16.77
CA TYR A 283 20.24 3.96 -15.96
C TYR A 283 21.25 3.17 -16.80
N SER A 284 20.89 2.75 -18.02
CA SER A 284 21.83 2.07 -18.92
C SER A 284 22.99 2.99 -19.34
N GLN A 285 22.74 4.29 -19.54
CA GLN A 285 23.79 5.28 -19.82
C GLN A 285 24.72 5.48 -18.62
N SER A 286 24.16 5.53 -17.40
CA SER A 286 24.96 5.54 -16.16
C SER A 286 25.86 4.30 -16.08
N LEU A 287 25.29 3.11 -16.31
CA LEU A 287 25.99 1.83 -16.23
C LEU A 287 27.02 1.60 -17.35
N ALA A 288 26.93 2.34 -18.45
CA ALA A 288 27.96 2.34 -19.49
C ALA A 288 29.24 3.05 -19.01
N LEU A 289 29.12 4.00 -18.08
CA LEU A 289 30.24 4.72 -17.47
C LEU A 289 30.75 3.99 -16.23
N ASP A 290 29.85 3.44 -15.41
CA ASP A 290 30.18 2.64 -14.23
C ASP A 290 29.33 1.37 -14.16
N PRO A 291 29.83 0.25 -14.70
CA PRO A 291 29.07 -1.00 -14.72
C PRO A 291 28.73 -1.59 -13.34
N LYS A 292 29.30 -1.03 -12.26
CA LYS A 292 29.15 -1.49 -10.88
C LYS A 292 28.31 -0.54 -10.02
N ASP A 293 27.69 0.49 -10.59
CA ASP A 293 26.77 1.36 -9.86
C ASP A 293 25.51 0.58 -9.44
N SER A 294 25.51 0.11 -8.18
CA SER A 294 24.45 -0.71 -7.61
C SER A 294 23.07 -0.04 -7.67
N ASP A 295 23.02 1.28 -7.50
CA ASP A 295 21.75 2.01 -7.48
C ASP A 295 21.16 2.08 -8.90
N SER A 296 22.00 2.36 -9.91
CA SER A 296 21.57 2.29 -11.31
C SER A 296 21.21 0.86 -11.73
N LEU A 297 21.87 -0.18 -11.21
CA LEU A 297 21.49 -1.57 -11.45
C LEU A 297 20.10 -1.90 -10.87
N ASN A 298 19.84 -1.46 -9.63
CA ASN A 298 18.55 -1.66 -8.97
C ASN A 298 17.43 -0.90 -9.70
N GLY A 299 17.67 0.37 -10.04
CA GLY A 299 16.73 1.18 -10.81
C GLY A 299 16.44 0.62 -12.20
N LEU A 300 17.47 0.14 -12.90
CA LEU A 300 17.33 -0.52 -14.20
C LEU A 300 16.47 -1.80 -14.10
N ALA A 301 16.74 -2.64 -13.10
CA ALA A 301 15.98 -3.86 -12.88
C ALA A 301 14.51 -3.55 -12.58
N PHE A 302 14.24 -2.57 -11.72
CA PHE A 302 12.88 -2.11 -11.41
C PHE A 302 12.15 -1.57 -12.65
N ALA A 303 12.83 -0.78 -13.49
CA ALA A 303 12.26 -0.29 -14.74
C ALA A 303 11.89 -1.44 -15.70
N TYR A 304 12.68 -2.52 -15.75
CA TYR A 304 12.33 -3.71 -16.53
C TYR A 304 11.19 -4.53 -15.92
N TYR A 305 11.13 -4.63 -14.58
CA TYR A 305 10.02 -5.27 -13.86
C TYR A 305 8.67 -4.63 -14.23
N GLU A 306 8.56 -3.31 -14.20
CA GLU A 306 7.33 -2.58 -14.54
C GLU A 306 6.95 -2.74 -16.03
N GLN A 307 7.94 -2.90 -16.91
CA GLN A 307 7.73 -3.23 -18.32
C GLN A 307 7.40 -4.70 -18.56
N LYS A 308 7.47 -5.56 -17.53
CA LYS A 308 7.33 -7.02 -17.60
C LYS A 308 8.40 -7.67 -18.50
N ASP A 309 9.55 -7.01 -18.62
CA ASP A 309 10.72 -7.54 -19.33
C ASP A 309 11.57 -8.38 -18.37
N TRP A 310 11.03 -9.55 -18.04
CA TRP A 310 11.60 -10.44 -17.02
C TRP A 310 13.05 -10.85 -17.32
N ALA A 311 13.41 -11.00 -18.60
CA ALA A 311 14.75 -11.43 -18.99
C ALA A 311 15.80 -10.36 -18.67
N ASN A 312 15.52 -9.10 -18.99
CA ASN A 312 16.43 -8.00 -18.71
C ASN A 312 16.40 -7.61 -17.21
N GLU A 313 15.26 -7.74 -16.52
CA GLU A 313 15.19 -7.62 -15.06
C GLU A 313 16.15 -8.61 -14.39
N ILE A 314 16.07 -9.90 -14.76
CA ILE A 314 16.94 -10.96 -14.22
C ILE A 314 18.41 -10.62 -14.46
N ALA A 315 18.77 -10.20 -15.68
CA ALA A 315 20.16 -9.86 -16.01
C ALA A 315 20.70 -8.69 -15.16
N ALA A 316 19.88 -7.65 -14.93
CA ALA A 316 20.26 -6.51 -14.09
C ALA A 316 20.43 -6.93 -12.61
N TYR A 317 19.47 -7.68 -12.06
CA TYR A 317 19.57 -8.17 -10.69
C TYR A 317 20.70 -9.21 -10.49
N GLN A 318 21.01 -10.04 -11.48
CA GLN A 318 22.16 -10.95 -11.42
C GLN A 318 23.49 -10.19 -11.31
N ARG A 319 23.62 -9.06 -12.00
CA ARG A 319 24.77 -8.16 -11.83
C ARG A 319 24.79 -7.55 -10.43
N LEU A 320 23.63 -7.15 -9.89
CA LEU A 320 23.53 -6.57 -8.56
C LEU A 320 23.95 -7.56 -7.45
N VAL A 321 23.42 -8.79 -7.47
CA VAL A 321 23.79 -9.81 -6.46
C VAL A 321 25.25 -10.26 -6.56
N ALA A 322 25.89 -10.10 -7.73
CA ALA A 322 27.33 -10.34 -7.85
C ALA A 322 28.18 -9.29 -7.12
N LEU A 323 27.63 -8.10 -6.88
CA LEU A 323 28.28 -7.02 -6.12
C LEU A 323 27.94 -7.11 -4.63
N SER A 324 26.64 -7.26 -4.32
CA SER A 324 26.14 -7.34 -2.95
C SER A 324 25.01 -8.37 -2.87
N PRO A 325 25.31 -9.60 -2.41
CA PRO A 325 24.30 -10.62 -2.25
C PRO A 325 23.32 -10.28 -1.13
N ASP A 326 22.04 -10.16 -1.45
CA ASP A 326 20.96 -9.99 -0.48
C ASP A 326 19.77 -10.90 -0.83
N PHE A 327 18.98 -11.29 0.17
CA PHE A 327 17.91 -12.26 -0.03
C PHE A 327 16.74 -11.69 -0.83
N ASP A 328 16.46 -10.38 -0.75
CA ASP A 328 15.33 -9.75 -1.43
C ASP A 328 15.53 -9.74 -2.93
N THR A 329 16.73 -9.38 -3.40
CA THR A 329 17.09 -9.43 -4.83
C THR A 329 17.02 -10.86 -5.37
N TYR A 330 17.43 -11.88 -4.62
CA TYR A 330 17.25 -13.27 -5.04
C TYR A 330 15.77 -13.69 -5.14
N VAL A 331 14.89 -13.20 -4.24
CA VAL A 331 13.44 -13.43 -4.37
C VAL A 331 12.89 -12.71 -5.60
N SER A 332 13.33 -11.49 -5.92
CA SER A 332 12.94 -10.77 -7.15
C SER A 332 13.35 -11.54 -8.41
N ILE A 333 14.59 -12.01 -8.48
CA ILE A 333 15.06 -12.90 -9.56
C ILE A 333 14.17 -14.15 -9.67
N ALA A 334 13.85 -14.79 -8.54
CA ALA A 334 13.01 -15.99 -8.52
C ALA A 334 11.59 -15.72 -9.03
N LYS A 335 10.99 -14.59 -8.65
CA LYS A 335 9.67 -14.15 -9.14
C LYS A 335 9.69 -13.94 -10.65
N ALA A 336 10.72 -13.30 -11.18
CA ALA A 336 10.87 -13.08 -12.62
C ALA A 336 11.02 -14.41 -13.39
N TYR A 337 11.85 -15.35 -12.91
CA TYR A 337 11.93 -16.70 -13.49
C TYR A 337 10.58 -17.44 -13.44
N ALA A 338 9.81 -17.29 -12.36
CA ALA A 338 8.48 -17.90 -12.24
C ALA A 338 7.49 -17.31 -13.27
N GLN A 339 7.56 -16.01 -13.60
CA GLN A 339 6.75 -15.42 -14.68
C GLN A 339 7.09 -16.03 -16.05
N LEU A 340 8.37 -16.35 -16.27
CA LEU A 340 8.84 -17.08 -17.46
C LEU A 340 8.55 -18.58 -17.41
N LYS A 341 7.97 -19.08 -16.31
CA LYS A 341 7.75 -20.51 -16.02
C LYS A 341 9.04 -21.34 -15.98
N ASP A 342 10.17 -20.69 -15.77
CA ASP A 342 11.47 -21.32 -15.54
C ASP A 342 11.62 -21.65 -14.05
N TYR A 343 10.83 -22.63 -13.62
CA TYR A 343 10.77 -23.01 -12.22
C TYR A 343 12.09 -23.59 -11.65
N PRO A 344 12.92 -24.33 -12.40
CA PRO A 344 14.23 -24.77 -11.89
C PRO A 344 15.10 -23.60 -11.43
N ASN A 345 15.21 -22.54 -12.23
CA ASN A 345 15.98 -21.36 -11.87
C ASN A 345 15.29 -20.53 -10.78
N ALA A 346 13.94 -20.45 -10.78
CA ALA A 346 13.19 -19.82 -9.69
C ALA A 346 13.44 -20.50 -8.33
N ILE A 347 13.43 -21.84 -8.29
CA ILE A 347 13.70 -22.62 -7.08
C ILE A 347 15.14 -22.40 -6.63
N ALA A 348 16.11 -22.42 -7.54
CA ALA A 348 17.51 -22.18 -7.21
C ALA A 348 17.72 -20.79 -6.58
N ALA A 349 17.13 -19.75 -7.16
CA ALA A 349 17.20 -18.39 -6.63
C ALA A 349 16.53 -18.26 -5.25
N ASN A 350 15.32 -18.83 -5.06
CA ASN A 350 14.67 -18.82 -3.74
C ASN A 350 15.45 -19.59 -2.67
N LYS A 351 16.12 -20.70 -3.02
CA LYS A 351 17.00 -21.41 -2.08
C LYS A 351 18.19 -20.56 -1.65
N MET A 352 18.78 -19.78 -2.56
CA MET A 352 19.83 -18.82 -2.21
C MET A 352 19.30 -17.73 -1.28
N ALA A 353 18.10 -17.22 -1.55
CA ALA A 353 17.44 -16.24 -0.67
C ALA A 353 17.24 -16.79 0.76
N VAL A 354 16.68 -18.00 0.88
CA VAL A 354 16.50 -18.68 2.18
C VAL A 354 17.85 -18.85 2.90
N SER A 355 18.89 -19.32 2.19
CA SER A 355 20.21 -19.52 2.80
C SER A 355 20.81 -18.22 3.37
N LEU A 356 20.66 -17.09 2.65
CA LEU A 356 21.14 -15.78 3.10
C LEU A 356 20.33 -15.26 4.31
N ALA A 357 19.01 -15.39 4.27
CA ALA A 357 18.13 -14.98 5.37
C ALA A 357 18.40 -15.79 6.65
N GLU A 358 18.56 -17.11 6.54
CA GLU A 358 18.84 -17.98 7.69
C GLU A 358 20.24 -17.76 8.27
N LYS A 359 21.25 -17.55 7.41
CA LYS A 359 22.62 -17.27 7.85
C LYS A 359 22.73 -16.01 8.71
N SER A 360 21.88 -15.01 8.45
CA SER A 360 21.86 -13.72 9.15
C SER A 360 20.74 -13.61 10.19
N PHE A 361 20.06 -14.72 10.49
CA PHE A 361 18.86 -14.72 11.31
C PHE A 361 19.10 -14.25 12.75
N ASN A 362 18.27 -13.32 13.22
CA ASN A 362 18.24 -12.83 14.58
C ASN A 362 16.78 -12.74 15.08
N PRO A 363 16.35 -13.62 16.02
CA PRO A 363 14.96 -13.69 16.49
C PRO A 363 14.50 -12.47 17.29
N THR A 364 15.39 -11.54 17.64
CA THR A 364 15.05 -10.29 18.34
C THR A 364 14.76 -9.12 17.40
N LYS A 365 15.04 -9.27 16.09
CA LYS A 365 14.85 -8.22 15.10
C LYS A 365 13.68 -8.54 14.18
N ASN A 366 12.69 -7.65 14.10
CA ASN A 366 11.49 -7.85 13.29
C ASN A 366 11.83 -8.11 11.81
N ASP A 367 12.69 -7.28 11.21
CA ASP A 367 13.10 -7.40 9.80
C ASP A 367 13.78 -8.75 9.48
N SER A 368 14.46 -9.34 10.48
CA SER A 368 15.07 -10.66 10.31
C SER A 368 14.05 -11.80 10.32
N ILE A 369 12.99 -11.68 11.14
CA ILE A 369 11.85 -12.60 11.12
C ILE A 369 11.09 -12.46 9.80
N VAL A 370 10.88 -11.23 9.33
CA VAL A 370 10.25 -10.93 8.03
C VAL A 370 11.03 -11.58 6.90
N GLY A 371 12.35 -11.38 6.81
CA GLY A 371 13.18 -11.98 5.77
C GLY A 371 13.12 -13.51 5.75
N ALA A 372 13.18 -14.15 6.93
CA ALA A 372 13.07 -15.60 7.02
C ALA A 372 11.66 -16.11 6.60
N ALA A 373 10.59 -15.49 7.10
CA ALA A 373 9.23 -15.88 6.71
C ALA A 373 8.95 -15.64 5.21
N TYR A 374 9.42 -14.51 4.68
CA TYR A 374 9.22 -14.09 3.29
C TYR A 374 9.92 -15.02 2.29
N THR A 375 11.18 -15.36 2.52
CA THR A 375 11.96 -16.22 1.63
C THR A 375 11.39 -17.64 1.57
N TRP A 376 11.01 -18.20 2.73
CA TRP A 376 10.34 -19.50 2.79
C TRP A 376 8.97 -19.50 2.10
N LEU A 377 8.20 -18.41 2.23
CA LEU A 377 6.89 -18.28 1.57
C LEU A 377 7.01 -18.36 0.05
N TYR A 378 7.96 -17.61 -0.54
CA TYR A 378 8.15 -17.60 -1.99
C TYR A 378 8.76 -18.90 -2.53
N LEU A 379 9.62 -19.57 -1.75
CA LEU A 379 10.07 -20.92 -2.08
C LEU A 379 8.89 -21.90 -2.12
N GLY A 380 8.00 -21.85 -1.12
CA GLY A 380 6.79 -22.67 -1.05
C GLY A 380 5.85 -22.43 -2.23
N ARG A 381 5.58 -21.16 -2.58
CA ARG A 381 4.79 -20.79 -3.77
C ARG A 381 5.38 -21.36 -5.06
N THR A 382 6.70 -21.30 -5.20
CA THR A 382 7.39 -21.80 -6.40
C THR A 382 7.28 -23.32 -6.52
N TYR A 383 7.48 -24.05 -5.42
CA TYR A 383 7.26 -25.50 -5.40
C TYR A 383 5.80 -25.89 -5.63
N ALA A 384 4.86 -25.12 -5.09
CA ALA A 384 3.44 -25.34 -5.34
C ALA A 384 3.10 -25.19 -6.83
N ALA A 385 3.70 -24.19 -7.51
CA ALA A 385 3.50 -23.95 -8.93
C ALA A 385 4.04 -25.06 -9.84
N THR A 386 5.05 -25.83 -9.39
CA THR A 386 5.55 -27.02 -10.12
C THR A 386 4.77 -28.30 -9.82
N GLY A 387 3.92 -28.29 -8.80
CA GLY A 387 3.29 -29.49 -8.27
C GLY A 387 4.20 -30.33 -7.35
N ASP A 388 5.37 -29.83 -6.96
CA ASP A 388 6.26 -30.46 -5.97
C ASP A 388 5.74 -30.24 -4.55
N ARG A 389 4.71 -31.03 -4.21
CA ARG A 389 3.93 -30.83 -2.98
C ARG A 389 4.72 -31.09 -1.71
N ALA A 390 5.68 -32.03 -1.74
CA ALA A 390 6.48 -32.35 -0.56
C ALA A 390 7.33 -31.15 -0.15
N ASN A 391 8.11 -30.61 -1.08
CA ASN A 391 8.93 -29.45 -0.82
C ASN A 391 8.11 -28.17 -0.57
N ALA A 392 6.95 -28.03 -1.22
CA ALA A 392 6.03 -26.93 -0.93
C ALA A 392 5.55 -26.95 0.53
N ARG A 393 5.17 -28.13 1.06
CA ARG A 393 4.75 -28.28 2.46
C ARG A 393 5.87 -27.92 3.43
N ASP A 394 7.08 -28.45 3.18
CA ASP A 394 8.23 -28.15 4.05
C ASP A 394 8.53 -26.65 4.08
N ALA A 395 8.40 -25.97 2.94
CA ALA A 395 8.60 -24.53 2.86
C ALA A 395 7.49 -23.72 3.57
N PHE A 396 6.22 -24.08 3.41
CA PHE A 396 5.12 -23.42 4.13
C PHE A 396 5.16 -23.71 5.63
N ALA A 397 5.60 -24.90 6.06
CA ALA A 397 5.82 -25.20 7.48
C ALA A 397 6.90 -24.29 8.08
N ASN A 398 7.99 -24.04 7.36
CA ASN A 398 9.00 -23.06 7.78
C ASN A 398 8.46 -21.62 7.76
N THR A 399 7.66 -21.25 6.77
CA THR A 399 6.97 -19.94 6.74
C THR A 399 6.14 -19.74 8.01
N LEU A 400 5.37 -20.75 8.41
CA LEU A 400 4.54 -20.72 9.61
C LEU A 400 5.40 -20.63 10.89
N LYS A 401 6.51 -21.39 10.97
CA LYS A 401 7.47 -21.34 12.08
C LYS A 401 7.97 -19.92 12.34
N TYR A 402 8.38 -19.19 11.30
CA TYR A 402 8.83 -17.79 11.44
C TYR A 402 7.66 -16.84 11.65
N GLY A 403 6.55 -17.01 10.93
CA GLY A 403 5.35 -16.19 11.08
C GLY A 403 4.77 -16.20 12.50
N GLN A 404 4.87 -17.32 13.21
CA GLN A 404 4.41 -17.44 14.61
C GLN A 404 5.28 -16.69 15.63
N MET A 405 6.45 -16.17 15.23
CA MET A 405 7.28 -15.34 16.09
C MET A 405 6.77 -13.89 16.19
N PHE A 406 5.93 -13.45 15.25
CA PHE A 406 5.27 -12.14 15.32
C PHE A 406 4.22 -12.11 16.44
N LYS A 407 3.94 -10.90 16.94
CA LYS A 407 2.87 -10.70 17.93
C LYS A 407 1.52 -11.16 17.35
N PRO A 408 0.78 -12.07 18.01
CA PRO A 408 -0.53 -12.49 17.53
C PRO A 408 -1.46 -11.30 17.28
N GLY A 409 -2.03 -11.22 16.08
CA GLY A 409 -2.89 -10.11 15.66
C GLY A 409 -2.18 -8.97 14.92
N SER A 410 -0.86 -9.00 14.73
CA SER A 410 -0.17 -8.04 13.85
C SER A 410 -0.43 -8.35 12.37
N VAL A 411 -0.19 -7.37 11.50
CA VAL A 411 -0.29 -7.53 10.03
C VAL A 411 0.68 -8.59 9.52
N ASP A 412 1.92 -8.61 10.00
CA ASP A 412 2.92 -9.61 9.59
C ASP A 412 2.57 -11.02 10.08
N TYR A 413 2.05 -11.14 11.31
CA TYR A 413 1.52 -12.42 11.79
C TYR A 413 0.44 -12.93 10.84
N ALA A 414 -0.52 -12.08 10.49
CA ALA A 414 -1.59 -12.42 9.56
C ALA A 414 -1.02 -12.86 8.20
N LYS A 415 -0.22 -12.00 7.58
CA LYS A 415 0.35 -12.19 6.24
C LYS A 415 1.05 -13.54 6.09
N TYR A 416 1.97 -13.88 6.99
CA TYR A 416 2.79 -15.08 6.83
C TYR A 416 2.14 -16.34 7.37
N THR A 417 1.39 -16.26 8.49
CA THR A 417 0.76 -17.46 9.07
C THR A 417 -0.48 -17.88 8.30
N GLU A 418 -1.30 -16.93 7.85
CA GLU A 418 -2.54 -17.23 7.16
C GLU A 418 -2.27 -17.84 5.78
N GLU A 419 -1.33 -17.27 5.03
CA GLU A 419 -1.03 -17.74 3.69
C GLU A 419 -0.37 -19.12 3.69
N ALA A 420 0.56 -19.37 4.63
CA ALA A 420 1.17 -20.68 4.79
C ALA A 420 0.13 -21.76 5.13
N GLN A 421 -0.84 -21.44 5.99
CA GLN A 421 -1.92 -22.36 6.36
C GLN A 421 -2.87 -22.62 5.17
N GLU A 422 -3.24 -21.59 4.42
CA GLU A 422 -4.06 -21.75 3.22
C GLU A 422 -3.39 -22.68 2.20
N ALA A 423 -2.09 -22.50 1.98
CA ALA A 423 -1.32 -23.32 1.07
C ALA A 423 -1.17 -24.77 1.56
N GLU A 424 -0.92 -25.00 2.86
CA GLU A 424 -0.83 -26.34 3.43
C GLU A 424 -2.13 -27.14 3.24
N ILE A 425 -3.28 -26.49 3.43
CA ILE A 425 -4.60 -27.10 3.27
C ILE A 425 -4.88 -27.39 1.80
N ALA A 426 -4.56 -26.46 0.90
CA ALA A 426 -4.68 -26.67 -0.55
C ALA A 426 -3.87 -27.90 -1.01
N LEU A 427 -2.63 -28.03 -0.51
CA LEU A 427 -1.76 -29.17 -0.80
C LEU A 427 -2.28 -30.50 -0.23
N ASN A 428 -3.12 -30.48 0.80
CA ASN A 428 -3.71 -31.68 1.42
C ASN A 428 -4.97 -32.18 0.69
N LEU A 429 -5.69 -31.32 -0.03
CA LEU A 429 -6.79 -31.74 -0.89
C LEU A 429 -6.38 -32.64 -2.03
N ASP A 430 -5.26 -32.28 -2.65
CA ASP A 430 -4.85 -32.80 -3.95
C ASP A 430 -4.37 -34.25 -3.84
N GLN A 431 -3.81 -34.64 -2.68
CA GLN A 431 -3.38 -36.02 -2.43
C GLN A 431 -4.53 -36.98 -2.08
N SER A 432 -5.60 -36.49 -1.46
CA SER A 432 -6.70 -37.35 -1.00
C SER A 432 -7.90 -37.34 -1.95
N GLY A 433 -8.03 -36.28 -2.76
CA GLY A 433 -9.27 -35.95 -3.47
C GLY A 433 -10.45 -35.68 -2.53
N LYS A 434 -10.21 -35.62 -1.21
CA LYS A 434 -11.19 -35.44 -0.14
C LYS A 434 -11.15 -34.00 0.33
N THR A 435 -12.30 -33.53 0.81
CA THR A 435 -12.43 -32.22 1.46
C THR A 435 -11.49 -32.12 2.65
N ALA A 436 -10.77 -31.00 2.77
CA ALA A 436 -9.92 -30.66 3.89
C ALA A 436 -10.39 -29.35 4.53
N VAL A 437 -10.23 -29.25 5.84
CA VAL A 437 -10.50 -28.02 6.59
C VAL A 437 -9.39 -27.75 7.59
N SER A 438 -9.09 -26.48 7.80
CA SER A 438 -8.36 -26.05 9.00
C SER A 438 -8.88 -24.72 9.53
N LEU A 439 -8.60 -24.51 10.80
CA LEU A 439 -9.03 -23.35 11.58
C LEU A 439 -7.82 -22.70 12.24
N ALA A 440 -7.70 -21.38 12.09
CA ALA A 440 -6.68 -20.58 12.75
C ALA A 440 -7.29 -19.31 13.36
N PRO A 441 -6.70 -18.67 14.39
CA PRO A 441 -7.20 -17.41 14.90
C PRO A 441 -7.29 -16.34 13.79
N TRP A 442 -8.40 -15.60 13.73
CA TRP A 442 -8.60 -14.54 12.75
C TRP A 442 -8.11 -13.21 13.29
N THR A 443 -7.26 -12.55 12.50
CA THR A 443 -6.64 -11.27 12.85
C THR A 443 -7.25 -10.08 12.10
N GLY A 444 -8.12 -10.34 11.14
CA GLY A 444 -8.84 -9.30 10.40
C GLY A 444 -9.93 -8.59 11.23
N PRO A 445 -10.67 -7.65 10.62
CA PRO A 445 -11.67 -6.84 11.32
C PRO A 445 -12.78 -7.68 11.97
N ASP A 446 -13.55 -7.09 12.87
CA ASP A 446 -14.81 -7.68 13.37
C ASP A 446 -15.74 -8.03 12.20
N LEU A 447 -16.28 -9.26 12.23
CA LEU A 447 -17.31 -9.68 11.28
C LEU A 447 -18.70 -9.34 11.82
N PRO A 448 -19.73 -9.28 10.96
CA PRO A 448 -21.09 -8.99 11.38
C PRO A 448 -21.53 -9.87 12.57
N GLY A 449 -22.13 -9.25 13.59
CA GLY A 449 -22.57 -9.95 14.81
C GLY A 449 -21.48 -10.24 15.85
N SER A 450 -20.21 -9.85 15.61
CA SER A 450 -19.17 -9.90 16.65
C SER A 450 -19.53 -8.98 17.83
N VAL A 451 -19.36 -9.47 19.04
CA VAL A 451 -19.49 -8.76 20.31
C VAL A 451 -18.16 -8.81 21.07
N ALA A 452 -18.03 -8.11 22.19
CA ALA A 452 -16.78 -8.06 22.96
C ALA A 452 -16.26 -9.45 23.41
N SER A 453 -17.15 -10.44 23.56
CA SER A 453 -16.80 -11.82 23.92
C SER A 453 -16.47 -12.72 22.72
N THR A 454 -16.49 -12.19 21.50
CA THR A 454 -16.33 -12.98 20.28
C THR A 454 -14.88 -13.39 20.07
N ILE A 455 -14.68 -14.69 19.86
CA ILE A 455 -13.40 -15.26 19.44
C ILE A 455 -13.54 -15.64 17.97
N LYS A 456 -12.61 -15.15 17.15
CA LYS A 456 -12.69 -15.28 15.69
C LYS A 456 -11.63 -16.21 15.18
N TYR A 457 -11.98 -16.95 14.15
CA TYR A 457 -11.12 -17.89 13.46
C TYR A 457 -11.28 -17.71 11.95
N ARG A 458 -10.21 -17.93 11.19
CA ARG A 458 -10.26 -18.21 9.77
C ARG A 458 -10.51 -19.69 9.61
N LEU A 459 -11.56 -20.04 8.87
CA LEU A 459 -11.84 -21.39 8.43
C LEU A 459 -11.52 -21.49 6.95
N VAL A 460 -10.47 -22.24 6.61
CA VAL A 460 -10.14 -22.54 5.22
C VAL A 460 -10.79 -23.87 4.88
N VAL A 461 -11.65 -23.86 3.86
CA VAL A 461 -12.33 -25.03 3.34
C VAL A 461 -11.83 -25.29 1.94
N ALA A 462 -11.39 -26.51 1.72
CA ALA A 462 -10.73 -26.87 0.50
C ALA A 462 -11.46 -28.13 -0.03
N SER A 463 -11.79 -28.20 -1.32
CA SER A 463 -12.31 -29.39 -1.99
C SER A 463 -12.17 -29.28 -3.51
N LYS A 464 -12.76 -30.22 -4.26
CA LYS A 464 -12.81 -30.11 -5.72
C LYS A 464 -13.57 -28.85 -6.15
N PRO A 465 -13.10 -28.09 -7.17
CA PRO A 465 -13.83 -26.97 -7.72
C PRO A 465 -15.28 -27.34 -8.07
N GLY A 466 -16.22 -26.48 -7.71
CA GLY A 466 -17.66 -26.69 -7.89
C GLY A 466 -18.33 -27.59 -6.84
N ALA A 467 -17.57 -28.20 -5.91
CA ALA A 467 -18.16 -29.01 -4.85
C ALA A 467 -19.07 -28.16 -3.95
N ALA A 468 -20.30 -28.63 -3.74
CA ALA A 468 -21.24 -28.06 -2.79
C ALA A 468 -21.12 -28.77 -1.44
N LEU A 469 -20.71 -28.04 -0.42
CA LEU A 469 -20.47 -28.56 0.93
C LEU A 469 -21.37 -27.86 1.94
N LYS A 470 -21.74 -28.60 2.99
CA LYS A 470 -22.44 -28.08 4.17
C LYS A 470 -21.50 -28.15 5.37
N LEU A 471 -21.37 -27.03 6.07
CA LEU A 471 -20.62 -26.91 7.31
C LEU A 471 -21.58 -26.82 8.48
N ARG A 472 -21.21 -27.43 9.61
CA ARG A 472 -21.94 -27.35 10.88
C ARG A 472 -20.98 -27.24 12.05
N ALA A 473 -21.26 -26.35 12.98
CA ALA A 473 -20.58 -26.31 14.26
C ALA A 473 -21.29 -27.22 15.28
N ALA A 474 -20.51 -27.96 16.07
CA ALA A 474 -20.96 -28.90 17.10
C ALA A 474 -20.06 -28.82 18.35
N GLY A 475 -20.49 -29.42 19.46
CA GLY A 475 -19.66 -29.53 20.67
C GLY A 475 -19.54 -28.26 21.52
N LEU A 476 -20.33 -27.21 21.23
CA LEU A 476 -20.35 -25.99 22.02
C LEU A 476 -20.99 -26.19 23.40
N SER A 477 -20.43 -25.53 24.41
CA SER A 477 -21.03 -25.44 25.74
C SER A 477 -22.34 -24.64 25.70
N LYS A 478 -23.27 -24.94 26.62
CA LYS A 478 -24.54 -24.20 26.74
C LYS A 478 -24.26 -22.69 26.91
N GLY A 479 -24.98 -21.86 26.18
CA GLY A 479 -24.82 -20.40 26.17
C GLY A 479 -23.76 -19.87 25.19
N TRP A 480 -23.12 -20.75 24.42
CA TRP A 480 -22.25 -20.38 23.29
C TRP A 480 -22.92 -20.64 21.94
N ILE A 481 -22.66 -19.75 20.97
CA ILE A 481 -23.12 -19.87 19.58
C ILE A 481 -21.90 -19.80 18.65
N ALA A 482 -21.91 -20.58 17.58
CA ALA A 482 -20.97 -20.44 16.48
C ALA A 482 -21.61 -19.72 15.30
N SER A 483 -20.83 -18.94 14.55
CA SER A 483 -21.28 -18.26 13.33
C SER A 483 -20.25 -18.43 12.22
N PHE A 484 -20.73 -18.72 11.01
CA PHE A 484 -19.91 -18.77 9.80
C PHE A 484 -20.24 -17.56 8.94
N CYS A 485 -19.23 -16.80 8.53
CA CYS A 485 -19.38 -15.58 7.76
C CYS A 485 -18.58 -15.69 6.46
N SER A 486 -19.22 -15.32 5.35
CA SER A 486 -18.55 -15.17 4.06
C SER A 486 -19.25 -14.06 3.29
N ASP A 487 -18.48 -13.28 2.54
CA ASP A 487 -19.02 -12.21 1.69
C ASP A 487 -19.96 -11.26 2.47
N LYS A 488 -19.61 -10.99 3.74
CA LYS A 488 -20.35 -10.16 4.72
C LYS A 488 -21.72 -10.71 5.16
N VAL A 489 -22.03 -11.97 4.86
CA VAL A 489 -23.23 -12.66 5.35
C VAL A 489 -22.83 -13.73 6.35
N CYS A 490 -23.46 -13.69 7.53
CA CYS A 490 -23.19 -14.64 8.60
C CYS A 490 -24.39 -15.56 8.84
N SER A 491 -24.10 -16.85 8.98
CA SER A 491 -25.08 -17.90 9.23
C SER A 491 -24.75 -18.60 10.54
N PRO A 492 -25.67 -18.62 11.53
CA PRO A 492 -25.41 -19.26 12.81
C PRO A 492 -25.40 -20.78 12.64
N MET A 493 -24.44 -21.42 13.30
CA MET A 493 -24.28 -22.88 13.46
C MET A 493 -24.07 -23.69 12.18
N LYS A 494 -24.45 -23.19 10.99
CA LYS A 494 -24.37 -23.91 9.71
C LYS A 494 -24.08 -22.95 8.56
N TYR A 495 -23.41 -23.43 7.53
CA TYR A 495 -23.13 -22.67 6.30
C TYR A 495 -23.09 -23.59 5.09
N SER A 496 -23.53 -23.10 3.93
CA SER A 496 -23.39 -23.83 2.67
C SER A 496 -22.39 -23.10 1.80
N VAL A 497 -21.45 -23.84 1.23
CA VAL A 497 -20.36 -23.28 0.42
C VAL A 497 -20.25 -24.04 -0.89
N VAL A 498 -20.07 -23.30 -1.98
CA VAL A 498 -19.62 -23.85 -3.27
C VAL A 498 -18.15 -23.51 -3.42
N ILE A 499 -17.32 -24.53 -3.66
CA ILE A 499 -15.88 -24.34 -3.77
C ILE A 499 -15.54 -23.66 -5.11
N PRO A 500 -14.79 -22.55 -5.09
CA PRO A 500 -14.43 -21.82 -6.31
C PRO A 500 -13.46 -22.59 -7.20
N SER A 501 -13.16 -22.05 -8.39
CA SER A 501 -12.20 -22.62 -9.35
C SER A 501 -10.80 -22.81 -8.77
N THR A 502 -10.43 -22.05 -7.74
CA THR A 502 -9.17 -22.17 -7.01
C THR A 502 -9.09 -23.42 -6.12
N GLY A 503 -10.21 -24.12 -5.89
CA GLY A 503 -10.29 -25.29 -4.99
C GLY A 503 -10.33 -24.93 -3.50
N VAL A 504 -10.22 -23.65 -3.13
CA VAL A 504 -10.14 -23.18 -1.74
C VAL A 504 -11.10 -22.02 -1.52
N LYS A 505 -11.93 -22.09 -0.47
CA LYS A 505 -12.75 -21.00 0.03
C LYS A 505 -12.36 -20.67 1.47
N ILE A 506 -12.14 -19.39 1.71
CA ILE A 506 -11.98 -18.84 3.06
C ILE A 506 -13.35 -18.45 3.59
N ILE A 507 -13.64 -18.91 4.80
CA ILE A 507 -14.83 -18.60 5.57
C ILE A 507 -14.35 -18.04 6.90
N GLU A 508 -14.92 -16.94 7.33
CA GLU A 508 -14.64 -16.40 8.64
C GLU A 508 -15.55 -17.13 9.66
N PHE A 509 -15.03 -17.52 10.82
CA PHE A 509 -15.75 -18.32 11.82
C PHE A 509 -15.68 -17.65 13.19
N GLN A 510 -16.79 -17.61 13.93
CA GLN A 510 -16.87 -16.97 15.24
C GLN A 510 -17.41 -17.93 16.29
N LEU A 511 -16.87 -17.81 17.51
CA LEU A 511 -17.47 -18.31 18.74
C LEU A 511 -17.93 -17.13 19.57
N ILE A 512 -19.20 -17.11 19.94
CA ILE A 512 -19.85 -16.01 20.63
C ILE A 512 -20.43 -16.52 21.94
N ARG A 513 -20.05 -15.87 23.05
CA ARG A 513 -20.68 -16.11 24.34
C ARG A 513 -21.95 -15.28 24.41
N ASN A 514 -23.11 -15.95 24.27
CA ASN A 514 -24.42 -15.32 24.14
C ASN A 514 -25.10 -15.06 25.50
N GLU A 515 -24.61 -15.70 26.57
CA GLU A 515 -25.16 -15.55 27.92
C GLU A 515 -24.05 -15.30 28.94
N ASN A 516 -24.30 -14.39 29.90
CA ASN A 516 -23.35 -14.10 30.97
C ASN A 516 -23.10 -15.31 31.90
N THR A 517 -24.05 -16.25 31.94
CA THR A 517 -24.00 -17.51 32.70
C THR A 517 -23.24 -18.62 31.98
N ALA A 518 -22.91 -18.45 30.70
CA ALA A 518 -22.18 -19.47 29.93
C ALA A 518 -20.78 -19.70 30.52
N PRO A 519 -20.19 -20.90 30.41
CA PRO A 519 -18.83 -21.15 30.89
C PRO A 519 -17.79 -20.22 30.22
N ALA A 520 -16.70 -19.92 30.95
CA ALA A 520 -15.62 -19.07 30.43
C ALA A 520 -14.89 -19.68 29.22
N ARG A 521 -14.93 -21.02 29.09
CA ARG A 521 -14.35 -21.77 27.97
C ARG A 521 -15.39 -22.63 27.26
N THR A 522 -15.21 -22.82 25.96
CA THR A 522 -15.92 -23.75 25.10
C THR A 522 -14.96 -24.35 24.07
N SER A 523 -15.33 -25.47 23.47
CA SER A 523 -14.78 -25.91 22.19
C SER A 523 -15.86 -25.90 21.12
N ALA A 524 -15.46 -25.93 19.86
CA ALA A 524 -16.34 -26.15 18.74
C ALA A 524 -15.66 -27.06 17.72
N GLN A 525 -16.39 -28.06 17.26
CA GLN A 525 -16.02 -28.88 16.12
C GLN A 525 -16.77 -28.39 14.89
N VAL A 526 -16.05 -27.96 13.87
CA VAL A 526 -16.60 -27.69 12.55
C VAL A 526 -16.58 -28.99 11.76
N VAL A 527 -17.77 -29.51 11.45
CA VAL A 527 -17.97 -30.72 10.65
C VAL A 527 -18.36 -30.31 9.23
N VAL A 528 -17.72 -30.92 8.23
CA VAL A 528 -18.04 -30.69 6.82
C VAL A 528 -18.64 -31.94 6.20
N THR A 529 -19.77 -31.79 5.54
CA THR A 529 -20.46 -32.86 4.82
C THR A 529 -20.61 -32.50 3.33
N ASP A 530 -20.56 -33.50 2.46
CA ASP A 530 -20.90 -33.33 1.05
C ASP A 530 -22.42 -33.23 0.82
N GLY A 531 -22.83 -33.07 -0.44
CA GLY A 531 -24.25 -33.03 -0.84
C GLY A 531 -25.05 -34.29 -0.47
N GLY A 532 -24.39 -35.43 -0.25
CA GLY A 532 -24.98 -36.70 0.19
C GLY A 532 -25.12 -36.82 1.72
N GLY A 533 -24.56 -35.89 2.48
CA GLY A 533 -24.66 -35.85 3.95
C GLY A 533 -23.63 -36.71 4.68
N GLN A 534 -22.65 -37.31 3.99
CA GLN A 534 -21.54 -37.99 4.65
C GLN A 534 -20.52 -36.97 5.17
N ALA A 535 -20.01 -37.19 6.39
CA ALA A 535 -18.93 -36.39 6.95
C ALA A 535 -17.64 -36.62 6.14
N THR A 536 -17.12 -35.56 5.56
CA THR A 536 -15.93 -35.57 4.71
C THR A 536 -14.69 -35.06 5.42
N SER A 537 -14.85 -34.20 6.44
CA SER A 537 -13.74 -33.65 7.23
C SER A 537 -14.24 -32.97 8.52
N SER A 538 -13.34 -32.72 9.47
CA SER A 538 -13.64 -31.87 10.63
C SER A 538 -12.41 -31.18 11.20
N ALA A 539 -12.59 -29.99 11.78
CA ALA A 539 -11.59 -29.25 12.53
C ALA A 539 -12.14 -28.85 13.91
N VAL A 540 -11.28 -28.79 14.93
CA VAL A 540 -11.66 -28.45 16.31
C VAL A 540 -10.94 -27.20 16.76
N VAL A 541 -11.66 -26.30 17.42
CA VAL A 541 -11.11 -25.11 18.08
C VAL A 541 -11.60 -25.03 19.52
N ALA A 542 -10.78 -24.42 20.37
CA ALA A 542 -11.15 -24.08 21.75
C ALA A 542 -10.99 -22.58 21.98
N SER A 543 -11.93 -22.00 22.74
CA SER A 543 -11.73 -20.67 23.33
C SER A 543 -10.61 -20.75 24.36
N ARG A 544 -9.62 -19.86 24.28
CA ARG A 544 -8.49 -19.83 25.21
C ARG A 544 -8.93 -19.47 26.64
#